data_AF-A0A2J4Q4L4-F1
#
_entry.id   AF-A0A2J4Q4L4-F1
#
_cell.length_a   1.000
_cell.length_b   1.000
_cell.length_c   1.000
_cell.angle_alpha   90.00
_cell.angle_beta   90.00
_cell.angle_gamma   90.00
#
_symmetry.space_group_name_H-M   'P 1'
#
loop_
_entity.id
_entity.type
_entity.pdbx_description
1 polymer ?
#
loop_
_entity_poly.entity_id
_entity_poly.type
_entity_poly.pdbx_seq_one_letter_code
_entity_poly.pdbx_strand_id
1 'polypeptide(L)' 'MTQVAKKILVTCALPYANGSIHLGHMLEHIQADVWVRYQRMRGHEVNFICADDAHGTPIMLKAQQLGITPEQMIGEMSQE' A
#
# COMPACT_ATOMS: atom_id res chain seq x y z
N MET A 1 -27.73 -14.20 -18.08
CA MET A 1 -28.01 -13.05 -17.19
C MET A 1 -26.96 -12.00 -17.43
N THR A 2 -27.33 -10.78 -17.82
CA THR A 2 -26.40 -9.66 -17.99
C THR A 2 -25.88 -9.25 -16.61
N GLN A 3 -24.58 -9.41 -16.37
CA GLN A 3 -23.95 -8.98 -15.13
C GLN A 3 -23.96 -7.44 -15.10
N VAL A 4 -24.63 -6.84 -14.11
CA VAL A 4 -24.62 -5.39 -13.93
C VAL A 4 -23.23 -4.95 -13.48
N ALA A 5 -22.62 -4.02 -14.21
CA ALA A 5 -21.35 -3.41 -13.84
C ALA A 5 -21.47 -2.72 -12.46
N LYS A 6 -20.49 -2.94 -11.58
CA LYS A 6 -20.45 -2.40 -10.22
C LYS A 6 -19.25 -1.49 -10.10
N LYS A 7 -19.35 -0.50 -9.20
CA LYS A 7 -18.21 0.29 -8.75
C LYS A 7 -17.64 -0.35 -7.48
N ILE A 8 -16.37 -0.69 -7.48
CA ILE A 8 -15.71 -1.41 -6.38
C ILE A 8 -14.49 -0.60 -5.95
N LEU A 9 -14.43 -0.27 -4.66
CA LEU A 9 -13.22 0.22 -4.01
C LEU A 9 -12.49 -0.97 -3.39
N VAL A 10 -11.22 -1.13 -3.72
CA VAL A 10 -10.33 -2.13 -3.14
C VAL A 10 -9.18 -1.42 -2.44
N THR A 11 -8.79 -1.91 -1.27
CA THR A 11 -7.68 -1.40 -0.47
C THR A 11 -6.84 -2.56 0.09
N CYS A 12 -5.56 -2.30 0.35
CA CYS A 12 -4.67 -3.18 1.11
C CYS A 12 -4.31 -2.54 2.45
N ALA A 13 -3.75 -3.32 3.36
CA ALA A 13 -3.01 -2.78 4.49
C ALA A 13 -1.90 -1.86 3.98
N LEU A 14 -1.68 -0.77 4.71
CA LEU A 14 -0.64 0.20 4.41
C LEU A 14 0.70 -0.37 4.93
N PRO A 15 1.72 -0.59 4.08
CA PRO A 15 3.05 -0.96 4.57
C PRO A 15 3.59 0.15 5.48
N TYR A 16 4.24 -0.25 6.57
CA TYR A 16 4.88 0.71 7.48
C TYR A 16 6.12 1.32 6.83
N ALA A 17 6.22 2.65 6.83
CA ALA A 17 7.31 3.39 6.19
C ALA A 17 8.62 3.42 7.01
N ASN A 18 8.86 2.42 7.87
CA ASN A 18 10.05 2.36 8.74
C ASN A 18 11.19 1.49 8.18
N GLY A 19 10.97 0.84 7.03
CA GLY A 19 11.99 0.03 6.35
C GLY A 19 11.57 -0.36 4.93
N SER A 20 12.50 -0.95 4.20
CA SER A 20 12.30 -1.36 2.81
C SER A 20 11.19 -2.39 2.64
N ILE A 21 10.55 -2.37 1.47
CA ILE A 21 9.53 -3.33 1.08
C ILE A 21 10.12 -4.75 0.98
N HIS A 22 9.45 -5.72 1.61
CA HIS A 22 9.83 -7.13 1.58
C HIS A 22 8.72 -8.01 1.01
N LEU A 23 9.03 -9.30 0.78
CA LEU A 23 8.13 -10.27 0.14
C LEU A 23 6.73 -10.35 0.79
N GLY A 24 6.62 -10.14 2.11
CA GLY A 24 5.32 -10.08 2.80
C GLY A 24 4.37 -9.02 2.24
N HIS A 25 4.84 -7.79 2.02
CA HIS A 25 4.04 -6.71 1.41
C HIS A 25 3.67 -7.05 -0.03
N MET A 26 4.62 -7.63 -0.79
CA MET A 26 4.39 -8.04 -2.18
C MET A 26 3.30 -9.10 -2.29
N LEU A 27 3.27 -10.07 -1.37
CA LEU A 27 2.24 -11.12 -1.36
C LEU A 27 0.83 -10.51 -1.29
N GLU A 28 0.62 -9.57 -0.37
CA GLU A 28 -0.68 -8.91 -0.21
C GLU A 28 -1.05 -8.09 -1.45
N HIS A 29 -0.15 -7.25 -1.95
CA HIS A 29 -0.41 -6.42 -3.12
C HIS A 29 -0.71 -7.26 -4.38
N ILE A 30 0.03 -8.34 -4.60
CA ILE A 30 -0.18 -9.22 -5.75
C ILE A 30 -1.54 -9.92 -5.65
N GLN A 31 -1.92 -10.43 -4.48
CA GLN A 31 -3.22 -11.07 -4.30
C GLN A 31 -4.37 -10.10 -4.55
N ALA A 32 -4.27 -8.87 -4.03
CA ALA A 32 -5.26 -7.83 -4.29
C ALA A 32 -5.31 -7.43 -5.76
N ASP A 33 -4.16 -7.29 -6.42
CA ASP A 33 -4.08 -6.95 -7.86
C ASP A 33 -4.69 -8.05 -8.74
N VAL A 34 -4.45 -9.33 -8.43
CA VAL A 34 -5.09 -10.47 -9.14
C VAL A 34 -6.61 -10.37 -9.04
N TRP A 35 -7.14 -10.07 -7.86
CA TRP A 35 -8.58 -9.90 -7.66
C TRP A 35 -9.14 -8.67 -8.41
N VAL A 36 -8.45 -7.54 -8.35
CA VAL A 36 -8.80 -6.32 -9.07
C VAL A 36 -8.87 -6.56 -10.57
N ARG A 37 -7.86 -7.24 -11.14
CA ARG A 37 -7.84 -7.60 -12.56
C ARG A 37 -9.01 -8.50 -12.93
N TYR A 38 -9.29 -9.51 -12.10
CA TYR A 38 -10.45 -10.38 -12.31
C TYR A 38 -11.76 -9.56 -12.34
N GLN A 39 -11.97 -8.64 -11.39
CA GLN A 39 -13.18 -7.82 -11.36
C GLN A 39 -13.30 -6.87 -12.55
N ARG A 40 -12.19 -6.28 -13.00
CA ARG A 40 -12.14 -5.49 -14.24
C ARG A 40 -12.51 -6.33 -15.46
N MET A 41 -12.00 -7.57 -15.56
CA MET A 41 -12.37 -8.51 -16.64
C MET A 41 -13.86 -8.89 -16.61
N ARG A 42 -14.51 -8.87 -15.43
CA ARG A 42 -15.96 -9.06 -15.28
C ARG A 42 -16.78 -7.82 -15.63
N GLY A 43 -16.14 -6.74 -16.09
CA GLY A 43 -16.81 -5.49 -16.49
C GLY A 43 -17.13 -4.56 -15.33
N HIS A 44 -16.47 -4.73 -14.16
CA HIS A 44 -16.63 -3.81 -13.03
C HIS A 44 -15.67 -2.62 -13.13
N GLU A 45 -16.12 -1.45 -12.67
CA GLU A 45 -15.28 -0.27 -12.47
C GLU A 45 -14.59 -0.41 -11.11
N VAL A 46 -13.26 -0.49 -11.11
CA VAL A 46 -12.49 -0.79 -9.88
C VAL A 46 -11.43 0.27 -9.61
N ASN A 47 -11.59 0.96 -8.48
CA ASN A 47 -10.59 1.83 -7.89
C ASN A 47 -9.81 1.02 -6.86
N PHE A 48 -8.50 0.86 -7.09
CA PHE A 48 -7.60 0.15 -6.18
C PHE A 48 -6.60 1.15 -5.61
N ILE A 49 -6.57 1.29 -4.28
CA ILE A 49 -5.79 2.31 -3.58
C ILE A 49 -4.97 1.65 -2.47
N CYS A 50 -3.71 2.04 -2.37
CA CYS A 50 -2.84 1.77 -1.24
C CYS A 50 -1.89 2.96 -1.04
N ALA A 51 -1.27 3.05 0.13
CA ALA A 51 -0.32 4.09 0.52
C ALA A 51 0.56 3.54 1.66
N ASP A 52 1.57 4.31 2.07
CA ASP A 52 2.41 3.94 3.21
C ASP A 52 1.84 4.48 4.53
N ASP A 53 2.03 3.72 5.62
CA ASP A 53 1.80 4.20 6.98
C ASP A 53 3.04 4.91 7.51
N ALA A 54 2.98 6.24 7.47
CA ALA A 54 4.09 7.13 7.79
C ALA A 54 4.12 7.60 9.26
N HIS A 55 3.21 7.14 10.12
CA HIS A 55 3.12 7.61 11.50
C HIS A 55 3.38 6.49 12.52
N GLY A 56 3.66 6.88 13.77
CA GLY A 56 3.76 5.96 14.91
C GLY A 56 5.16 5.79 15.50
N THR A 57 5.23 5.13 16.65
CA THR A 57 6.46 4.90 17.42
C THR A 57 7.58 4.24 16.61
N PRO A 58 7.33 3.24 15.74
CA PRO A 58 8.38 2.64 14.93
C PRO A 58 9.10 3.62 14.00
N ILE A 59 8.38 4.61 13.44
CA ILE A 59 8.93 5.66 12.58
C ILE A 59 9.86 6.57 13.40
N MET A 60 9.38 7.01 14.58
CA MET A 60 10.18 7.85 15.49
C MET A 60 11.45 7.15 15.96
N LEU A 61 11.36 5.87 16.37
CA LEU A 61 12.51 5.09 16.82
C LEU A 61 13.53 4.90 15.71
N LYS A 62 13.07 4.65 14.47
CA LYS A 62 13.96 4.48 13.32
C LYS A 62 14.66 5.79 12.95
N ALA A 63 13.93 6.90 12.90
CA ALA A 63 14.51 8.23 12.65
C ALA A 63 15.57 8.59 13.72
N GLN A 64 15.28 8.31 14.99
CA GLN A 64 16.24 8.50 16.09
C GLN A 64 17.50 7.64 15.91
N GLN A 65 17.37 6.38 15.48
CA GLN A 65 18.53 5.51 15.19
C GLN A 65 19.40 6.04 14.04
N LEU A 66 18.77 6.69 13.05
CA LEU A 66 19.45 7.28 11.90
C LEU A 66 19.97 8.70 12.16
N GLY A 67 19.60 9.33 13.29
CA GLY A 67 20.01 10.69 13.64
C GLY A 67 19.36 11.79 12.79
N ILE A 68 18.22 11.50 12.17
CA ILE A 68 17.46 12.42 11.29
C ILE A 68 16.05 12.66 11.85
N THR A 69 15.31 13.64 11.32
CA THR A 69 13.91 13.84 11.72
C THR A 69 12.98 12.79 11.09
N PRO A 70 11.83 12.46 11.70
CA PRO A 70 10.85 11.57 11.10
C PRO A 70 10.42 12.00 9.70
N GLU A 71 10.23 13.30 9.46
CA GLU A 71 9.82 13.84 8.16
C GLU A 71 10.88 13.63 7.09
N GLN A 72 12.16 13.78 7.45
CA GLN A 72 13.29 13.49 6.55
C GLN A 72 13.30 12.00 6.18
N MET A 73 13.13 11.12 7.17
CA MET A 73 13.11 9.68 6.96
C MET A 73 11.95 9.25 6.04
N ILE A 74 10.74 9.80 6.24
CA ILE A 74 9.59 9.54 5.36
C ILE A 74 9.83 10.09 3.96
N GLY A 75 10.44 11.27 3.85
CA GLY A 75 10.81 11.87 2.57
C GLY A 75 11.78 10.99 1.76
N GLU A 76 12.77 10.39 2.44
CA GLU A 76 13.71 9.44 1.83
C GLU A 76 13.02 8.13 1.42
N MET A 77 12.15 7.57 2.28
CA MET A 77 11.41 6.34 1.99
C MET A 77 10.48 6.48 0.77
N SER A 78 9.86 7.65 0.58
CA SER A 78 8.98 7.90 -0.57
C SER A 78 9.73 7.93 -1.92
N GLN A 79 11.06 8.00 -1.93
CA GLN A 79 11.88 7.97 -3.16
C GLN A 79 12.43 6.59 -3.49
N GLU A 80 12.27 5.60 -2.59
CA GLU A 80 12.64 4.19 -2.79
C GLU A 80 11.62 3.47 -3.68
#